data_AF-A0A7K4B0S6-F1
#
_entry.id   AF-A0A7K4B0S6-F1
#
_cell.length_a   1.000
_cell.length_b   1.000
_cell.length_c   1.000
_cell.angle_alpha   90.00
_cell.angle_beta   90.00
_cell.angle_gamma   90.00
#
_symmetry.space_group_name_H-M   'P 1'
#
loop_
_entity.id
_entity.type
_entity.pdbx_description
1 polymer ?
#
loop_
_entity_poly.entity_id
_entity_poly.type
_entity_poly.pdbx_seq_one_letter_code
_entity_poly.pdbx_strand_id
1 'polypeptide(L)'
;MKPNNQPRKISNGTEPYILSPKNDFVFRLLFGEEGNEDLLASLLGSILDEEIRDVKIKNPYILKKYLEDKEVILDIKGLVNSDTYVNVEMQLCSSPGLPARALYYWAKLFSSQLHQGEDYSSLKKTISIIILDDIYYDSDDYHTWSGLHDCRQKIVISDLIE
;
A
#
# COMPACT_ATOMS: atom_id res chain seq x y z
N MET A 1 -5.94 17.65 -27.84
CA MET A 1 -4.94 16.55 -27.90
C MET A 1 -5.32 15.58 -26.80
N LYS A 2 -5.42 14.27 -27.09
CA LYS A 2 -5.65 13.28 -26.01
C LYS A 2 -4.35 13.16 -25.20
N PRO A 3 -4.37 13.23 -23.86
CA PRO A 3 -3.18 12.98 -23.07
C PRO A 3 -2.69 11.55 -23.33
N ASN A 4 -1.38 11.42 -23.49
CA ASN A 4 -0.73 10.14 -23.70
C ASN A 4 -0.61 9.47 -22.32
N ASN A 5 -1.64 8.76 -21.88
CA ASN A 5 -1.70 8.18 -20.54
C ASN A 5 -0.69 7.05 -20.28
N GLN A 6 0.21 6.73 -21.21
CA GLN A 6 1.18 5.67 -20.93
C GLN A 6 2.04 6.03 -19.70
N PRO A 7 2.18 5.12 -18.71
CA PRO A 7 3.04 5.35 -17.57
C PRO A 7 4.44 5.76 -18.08
N ARG A 8 5.03 6.80 -17.47
CA ARG A 8 6.34 7.30 -17.89
C ARG A 8 7.32 6.14 -17.96
N LYS A 9 7.88 5.90 -19.15
CA LYS A 9 9.07 5.04 -19.26
C LYS A 9 10.22 5.78 -18.59
N ILE A 10 10.48 5.42 -17.33
CA ILE A 10 11.69 5.85 -16.64
C ILE A 10 12.85 5.18 -17.37
N SER A 11 13.66 5.98 -18.10
CA SER A 11 14.95 5.52 -18.56
C SER A 11 15.85 5.48 -17.32
N ASN A 12 16.08 4.28 -16.80
CA ASN A 12 17.13 4.08 -15.81
C ASN A 12 18.48 4.46 -16.44
N GLY A 13 19.51 4.67 -15.63
CA GLY A 13 20.87 4.86 -16.13
C GLY A 13 21.26 3.80 -17.17
N THR A 14 22.35 4.01 -17.90
CA THR A 14 22.75 3.20 -19.07
C THR A 14 22.89 1.68 -18.84
N GLU A 15 22.78 1.21 -17.61
CA GLU A 15 22.83 -0.20 -17.20
C GLU A 15 21.41 -0.71 -16.86
N PRO A 16 20.93 -1.81 -17.48
CA PRO A 16 19.65 -2.40 -17.12
C PRO A 16 19.70 -3.01 -15.70
N TYR A 17 18.64 -2.83 -14.91
CA TYR A 17 18.49 -3.53 -13.64
C TYR A 17 18.59 -5.05 -13.87
N ILE A 18 19.37 -5.75 -13.03
CA ILE A 18 19.41 -7.22 -13.00
C ILE A 18 17.99 -7.78 -12.77
N LEU A 19 17.23 -7.14 -11.86
CA LEU A 19 15.80 -7.35 -11.66
C LEU A 19 15.12 -6.00 -11.34
N SER A 20 13.98 -5.72 -11.95
CA SER A 20 13.23 -4.47 -11.75
C SER A 20 12.70 -4.35 -10.31
N PRO A 21 12.74 -3.15 -9.66
CA PRO A 21 12.07 -2.91 -8.37
C PRO A 21 10.56 -3.10 -8.41
N LYS A 22 9.94 -3.08 -9.60
CA LYS A 22 8.52 -3.40 -9.79
C LYS A 22 8.23 -4.89 -9.67
N ASN A 23 9.27 -5.74 -9.70
CA ASN A 23 9.11 -7.15 -9.43
C ASN A 23 8.82 -7.35 -7.95
N ASP A 24 7.75 -8.08 -7.62
CA ASP A 24 7.28 -8.21 -6.25
C ASP A 24 8.33 -8.79 -5.29
N PHE A 25 9.20 -9.70 -5.77
CA PHE A 25 10.28 -10.25 -4.96
C PHE A 25 11.33 -9.19 -4.62
N VAL A 26 11.72 -8.38 -5.61
CA VAL A 26 12.67 -7.28 -5.39
C VAL A 26 12.06 -6.22 -4.49
N PHE A 27 10.79 -5.86 -4.73
CA PHE A 27 10.07 -4.88 -3.91
C PHE A 27 10.06 -5.30 -2.43
N ARG A 28 9.80 -6.57 -2.15
CA ARG A 28 9.88 -7.11 -0.80
C ARG A 28 11.27 -7.12 -0.21
N LEU A 29 12.27 -7.54 -0.97
CA LEU A 29 13.66 -7.48 -0.50
C LEU A 29 14.06 -6.06 -0.13
N LEU A 30 13.59 -5.05 -0.87
CA LEU A 30 13.93 -3.66 -0.62
C LEU A 30 13.17 -3.06 0.56
N PHE A 31 11.87 -3.34 0.69
CA PHE A 31 10.99 -2.58 1.60
C PHE A 31 10.32 -3.43 2.70
N GLY A 32 10.42 -4.76 2.62
CA GLY A 32 9.66 -5.69 3.46
C GLY A 32 10.50 -6.61 4.35
N GLU A 33 11.83 -6.54 4.25
CA GLU A 33 12.78 -7.28 5.09
C GLU A 33 13.13 -6.49 6.36
N GLU A 34 13.25 -7.19 7.49
CA GLU A 34 13.71 -6.60 8.75
C GLU A 34 15.12 -6.02 8.56
N GLY A 35 15.34 -4.78 9.02
CA GLY A 35 16.55 -4.00 8.77
C GLY A 35 16.45 -3.01 7.60
N ASN A 36 15.38 -3.08 6.79
CA ASN A 36 15.12 -2.14 5.69
C ASN A 36 14.03 -1.10 6.04
N GLU A 37 13.79 -0.85 7.32
CA GLU A 37 12.79 0.09 7.80
C GLU A 37 13.03 1.50 7.26
N ASP A 38 14.28 1.94 7.14
CA ASP A 38 14.64 3.26 6.59
C ASP A 38 14.23 3.40 5.11
N LEU A 39 14.34 2.33 4.32
CA LEU A 39 13.91 2.33 2.92
C LEU A 39 12.39 2.42 2.82
N LEU A 40 11.69 1.64 3.65
CA LEU A 40 10.23 1.69 3.71
C LEU A 40 9.75 3.06 4.21
N ALA A 41 10.39 3.64 5.22
CA ALA A 41 10.11 4.98 5.72
C ALA A 41 10.28 6.04 4.63
N SER A 42 11.37 5.98 3.86
CA SER A 42 11.59 6.91 2.75
C SER A 42 10.54 6.79 1.65
N LEU A 43 10.12 5.56 1.30
CA LEU A 43 9.08 5.32 0.32
C LEU A 43 7.73 5.86 0.80
N LEU A 44 7.32 5.46 2.00
CA LEU A 44 6.06 5.87 2.59
C LEU A 44 5.99 7.39 2.79
N GLY A 45 7.07 8.03 3.25
CA GLY A 45 7.11 9.48 3.43
C GLY A 45 6.98 10.24 2.11
N SER A 46 7.52 9.66 1.03
CA SER A 46 7.35 10.22 -0.33
C SER A 46 5.94 10.06 -0.86
N ILE A 47 5.25 8.96 -0.53
CA ILE A 47 3.88 8.70 -0.98
C ILE A 47 2.89 9.54 -0.17
N LEU A 48 3.01 9.54 1.16
CA LEU A 48 2.08 10.20 2.06
C LEU A 48 2.33 11.71 2.20
N ASP A 49 3.43 12.22 1.66
CA ASP A 49 3.89 13.60 1.84
C ASP A 49 4.04 13.97 3.33
N GLU A 50 4.56 13.03 4.11
CA GLU A 50 4.70 13.13 5.56
C GLU A 50 6.11 12.72 6.01
N GLU A 51 6.58 13.35 7.09
CA GLU A 51 7.82 12.92 7.76
C GLU A 51 7.56 11.64 8.56
N ILE A 52 8.22 10.56 8.16
CA ILE A 52 8.15 9.27 8.85
C ILE A 52 9.39 9.08 9.70
N ARG A 53 9.20 9.07 11.03
CA ARG A 53 10.29 8.99 12.01
C ARG A 53 10.63 7.56 12.41
N ASP A 54 9.62 6.69 12.41
CA ASP A 54 9.74 5.30 12.80
C ASP A 54 8.81 4.44 11.94
N VAL A 55 9.32 3.32 11.45
CA VAL A 55 8.50 2.28 10.80
C VAL A 55 8.90 0.95 11.39
N LYS A 56 7.91 0.16 11.79
CA LYS A 56 8.11 -1.23 12.15
C LYS A 56 7.50 -2.10 11.09
N ILE A 57 8.31 -2.91 10.43
CA ILE A 57 7.81 -3.92 9.50
C ILE A 57 7.05 -4.98 10.31
N LYS A 58 5.81 -5.23 9.93
CA LYS A 58 4.86 -6.15 10.57
C LYS A 58 4.54 -7.34 9.67
N ASN A 59 5.34 -7.58 8.64
CA ASN A 59 5.17 -8.74 7.76
C ASN A 59 5.22 -10.02 8.58
N PRO A 60 4.14 -10.82 8.62
CA PRO A 60 4.30 -12.20 9.07
C PRO A 60 5.26 -12.87 8.08
N TYR A 61 6.24 -13.62 8.56
CA TYR A 61 7.07 -14.52 7.75
C TYR A 61 6.17 -15.51 7.01
N ILE A 62 5.59 -15.11 5.88
CA ILE A 62 4.86 -15.98 4.97
C ILE A 62 5.71 -16.10 3.72
N LEU A 63 6.90 -16.68 3.89
CA LEU A 63 7.50 -17.47 2.84
C LEU A 63 6.74 -18.82 2.84
N LYS A 64 5.67 -18.91 2.06
CA LYS A 64 4.95 -20.15 1.70
C LYS A 64 4.42 -21.04 2.86
N LYS A 65 3.15 -20.87 3.16
CA LYS A 65 2.15 -21.92 3.46
C LYS A 65 0.85 -21.25 3.03
N TYR A 66 0.24 -21.49 1.88
CA TYR A 66 -0.39 -22.73 1.44
C TYR A 66 -0.39 -22.77 -0.09
N LEU A 67 -0.19 -23.94 -0.69
CA LEU A 67 -0.27 -24.18 -2.14
C LEU A 67 -1.69 -23.97 -2.72
N GLU A 68 -2.68 -23.73 -1.87
CA GLU A 68 -4.11 -23.68 -2.22
C GLU A 68 -4.75 -22.30 -2.01
N ASP A 69 -4.04 -21.34 -1.41
CA ASP A 69 -4.55 -19.97 -1.28
C ASP A 69 -4.37 -19.23 -2.60
N LYS A 70 -5.47 -18.61 -3.06
CA LYS A 70 -5.51 -17.77 -4.26
C LYS A 70 -4.42 -16.70 -4.19
N GLU A 71 -3.39 -16.89 -5.01
CA GLU A 71 -2.30 -15.97 -5.31
C GLU A 71 -1.53 -15.47 -4.08
N VAL A 72 -0.21 -15.53 -4.16
CA VAL A 72 0.66 -14.93 -3.14
C VAL A 72 0.50 -13.42 -3.29
N ILE A 73 -0.44 -12.83 -2.53
CA ILE A 73 -0.65 -11.39 -2.54
C ILE A 73 0.36 -10.78 -1.59
N LEU A 74 1.30 -10.06 -2.19
CA LEU A 74 2.55 -9.66 -1.57
C LEU A 74 2.39 -8.29 -0.90
N ASP A 75 1.64 -8.26 0.20
CA ASP A 75 1.48 -7.08 1.05
C ASP A 75 2.72 -6.82 1.92
N ILE A 76 3.22 -5.58 1.97
CA ILE A 76 4.13 -5.11 3.03
C ILE A 76 3.30 -4.41 4.09
N LYS A 77 3.32 -4.95 5.31
CA LYS A 77 2.63 -4.38 6.46
C LYS A 77 3.63 -3.60 7.30
N GLY A 78 3.28 -2.38 7.64
CA GLY A 78 4.07 -1.51 8.51
C GLY A 78 3.23 -0.92 9.64
N LEU A 79 3.90 -0.54 10.71
CA LEU A 79 3.36 0.37 11.72
C LEU A 79 4.24 1.62 11.72
N VAL A 80 3.68 2.73 11.23
CA VAL A 80 4.32 4.03 11.09
C VAL A 80 4.09 4.84 12.37
N ASN A 81 5.16 5.46 12.88
CA ASN A 81 5.14 6.34 14.05
C ASN A 81 4.42 5.74 15.27
N SER A 82 4.41 4.40 15.38
CA SER A 82 3.68 3.62 16.40
C SER A 82 2.15 3.83 16.43
N ASP A 83 1.56 4.45 15.41
CA ASP A 83 0.15 4.85 15.44
C ASP A 83 -0.64 4.56 14.16
N THR A 84 0.01 4.48 13.00
CA THR A 84 -0.70 4.23 11.73
C THR A 84 -0.26 2.90 11.13
N TYR A 85 -1.23 2.02 10.88
CA TYR A 85 -0.98 0.79 10.14
C TYR A 85 -0.96 1.09 8.64
N VAL A 86 0.01 0.53 7.93
CA VAL A 86 0.09 0.66 6.48
C VAL A 86 0.14 -0.71 5.82
N ASN A 87 -0.54 -0.86 4.70
CA ASN A 87 -0.46 -2.00 3.80
C ASN A 87 0.00 -1.49 2.44
N VAL A 88 1.19 -1.88 1.99
CA VAL A 88 1.72 -1.49 0.68
C VAL A 88 1.69 -2.69 -0.26
N GLU A 89 1.04 -2.52 -1.41
CA GLU A 89 0.89 -3.55 -2.42
C GLU A 89 1.45 -3.06 -3.76
N MET A 90 2.41 -3.79 -4.33
CA MET A 90 2.85 -3.61 -5.71
C MET A 90 1.97 -4.46 -6.63
N GLN A 91 1.36 -3.84 -7.64
CA GLN A 91 0.43 -4.52 -8.54
C GLN A 91 0.69 -4.05 -9.99
N LEU A 92 1.20 -4.94 -10.83
CA LEU A 92 1.60 -4.57 -12.21
C LEU A 92 0.42 -4.24 -13.14
N CYS A 93 -0.76 -4.81 -12.88
CA CYS A 93 -1.94 -4.63 -13.74
C CYS A 93 -3.16 -4.29 -12.89
N SER A 94 -3.94 -3.29 -13.34
CA SER A 94 -5.26 -3.06 -12.79
C SER A 94 -6.21 -4.22 -13.17
N SER A 95 -7.22 -4.47 -12.33
CA SER A 95 -8.28 -5.42 -12.65
C SER A 95 -9.62 -4.92 -12.12
N PRO A 96 -10.76 -5.35 -12.68
CA PRO A 96 -12.07 -4.95 -12.17
C PRO A 96 -12.31 -5.32 -10.70
N GLY A 97 -11.60 -6.33 -10.18
CA GLY A 97 -11.68 -6.75 -8.77
C GLY A 97 -10.78 -5.98 -7.81
N LEU A 98 -9.91 -5.10 -8.32
CA LEU A 98 -8.91 -4.39 -7.50
C LEU A 98 -9.54 -3.62 -6.33
N PRO A 99 -10.62 -2.81 -6.50
CA PRO A 99 -11.22 -2.09 -5.38
C PRO A 99 -11.78 -3.00 -4.29
N ALA A 100 -12.47 -4.07 -4.67
CA ALA A 100 -13.04 -5.01 -3.71
C ALA A 100 -11.94 -5.73 -2.92
N ARG A 101 -10.83 -6.06 -3.59
CA ARG A 101 -9.66 -6.71 -2.99
C ARG A 101 -8.91 -5.77 -2.05
N ALA A 102 -8.66 -4.54 -2.48
CA ALA A 102 -8.07 -3.48 -1.68
C ALA A 102 -8.86 -3.25 -0.39
N LEU A 103 -10.18 -3.07 -0.51
CA LEU A 103 -11.07 -2.88 0.64
C LEU A 103 -11.08 -4.10 1.56
N TYR A 104 -11.05 -5.32 1.00
CA TYR A 104 -10.98 -6.56 1.79
C TYR A 104 -9.70 -6.63 2.62
N TYR A 105 -8.53 -6.32 2.04
CA TYR A 105 -7.26 -6.36 2.77
C TYR A 105 -7.13 -5.23 3.78
N TRP A 106 -7.57 -4.03 3.43
CA TRP A 106 -7.69 -2.92 4.36
C TRP A 106 -8.55 -3.31 5.56
N ALA A 107 -9.75 -3.84 5.33
CA ALA A 107 -10.67 -4.23 6.40
C ALA A 107 -10.11 -5.36 7.27
N LYS A 108 -9.42 -6.34 6.66
CA LYS A 108 -8.75 -7.41 7.39
C LYS A 108 -7.66 -6.86 8.31
N LEU A 109 -6.82 -5.94 7.82
CA LEU A 109 -5.78 -5.30 8.63
C LEU A 109 -6.39 -4.46 9.77
N PHE A 110 -7.37 -3.61 9.45
CA PHE A 110 -8.06 -2.76 10.42
C PHE A 110 -8.72 -3.59 11.53
N SER A 111 -9.46 -4.65 11.17
CA SER A 111 -10.10 -5.55 12.13
C SER A 111 -9.11 -6.33 12.99
N SER A 112 -7.91 -6.62 12.48
CA SER A 112 -6.90 -7.41 13.21
C SER A 112 -6.24 -6.66 14.37
N GLN A 113 -6.47 -5.35 14.46
CA GLN A 113 -5.96 -4.53 15.55
C GLN A 113 -6.71 -4.77 16.86
N LEU A 114 -7.98 -5.18 16.78
CA LEU A 114 -8.89 -5.25 17.92
C LEU A 114 -9.14 -6.70 18.34
N HIS A 115 -8.97 -6.96 19.63
CA HIS A 115 -9.22 -8.25 20.26
C HIS A 115 -10.51 -8.23 21.08
N GLN A 116 -10.97 -9.43 21.48
CA GLN A 116 -12.20 -9.56 22.26
C GLN A 116 -12.11 -8.78 23.58
N GLY A 117 -13.07 -7.86 23.78
CA GLY A 117 -13.18 -7.05 24.99
C GLY A 117 -12.50 -5.68 24.91
N GLU A 118 -11.82 -5.36 23.80
CA GLU A 118 -11.24 -4.04 23.55
C GLU A 118 -12.28 -3.07 22.97
N ASP A 119 -12.13 -1.79 23.27
CA ASP A 119 -13.03 -0.73 22.80
C ASP A 119 -12.63 -0.22 21.41
N TYR A 120 -13.61 0.11 20.57
CA TYR A 120 -13.38 0.63 19.22
C TYR A 120 -12.56 1.95 19.18
N SER A 121 -12.53 2.73 20.26
CA SER A 121 -11.67 3.91 20.40
C SER A 121 -10.17 3.60 20.36
N SER A 122 -9.78 2.34 20.52
CA SER A 122 -8.39 1.90 20.37
C SER A 122 -7.95 1.64 18.92
N LEU A 123 -8.91 1.65 17.97
CA LEU A 123 -8.60 1.45 16.55
C LEU A 123 -7.75 2.59 16.02
N LYS A 124 -6.71 2.21 15.31
CA LYS A 124 -5.72 3.07 14.71
C LYS A 124 -5.93 3.23 13.22
N LYS A 125 -5.57 4.40 12.70
CA LYS A 125 -5.61 4.69 11.27
C LYS A 125 -4.94 3.57 10.49
N THR A 126 -5.61 3.12 9.42
CA THR A 126 -5.06 2.14 8.48
C THR A 126 -5.06 2.74 7.09
N ILE A 127 -3.92 2.66 6.43
CA ILE A 127 -3.72 3.13 5.06
C ILE A 127 -3.42 1.94 4.16
N SER A 128 -4.12 1.82 3.03
CA SER A 128 -3.80 0.82 2.00
C SER A 128 -3.26 1.50 0.74
N ILE A 129 -1.97 1.37 0.51
CA ILE A 129 -1.26 1.91 -0.64
C ILE A 129 -1.17 0.85 -1.73
N ILE A 130 -1.65 1.18 -2.93
CA ILE A 130 -1.56 0.30 -4.11
C ILE A 130 -0.73 1.03 -5.16
N ILE A 131 0.43 0.46 -5.48
CA ILE A 131 1.33 0.97 -6.51
C ILE A 131 1.04 0.21 -7.81
N LEU A 132 0.61 0.95 -8.84
CA LEU A 132 0.24 0.39 -10.14
C LEU A 132 1.29 0.71 -11.21
N ASP A 133 1.58 -0.28 -12.07
CA ASP A 133 2.26 -0.04 -13.36
C ASP A 133 1.26 0.06 -14.52
N ASP A 134 0.08 0.64 -14.23
CA ASP A 134 -1.05 0.72 -15.13
C ASP A 134 -1.88 1.97 -14.85
N ILE A 135 -2.70 2.37 -15.82
CA ILE A 135 -3.58 3.53 -15.72
C ILE A 135 -4.89 3.07 -15.09
N TYR A 136 -5.13 3.48 -13.85
CA TYR A 136 -6.39 3.13 -13.18
C TYR A 136 -7.51 4.14 -13.44
N TYR A 137 -7.18 5.42 -13.49
CA TYR A 137 -8.08 6.52 -13.84
C TYR A 137 -7.49 7.35 -14.98
N ASP A 138 -8.35 7.89 -15.85
CA ASP A 138 -7.97 8.91 -16.83
C ASP A 138 -7.77 10.24 -16.09
N SER A 139 -6.56 10.44 -15.55
CA SER A 139 -6.17 11.57 -14.72
C SER A 139 -4.74 12.00 -15.07
N ASP A 140 -4.48 13.31 -15.03
CA ASP A 140 -3.11 13.86 -15.14
C ASP A 140 -2.30 13.64 -13.85
N ASP A 141 -2.97 13.32 -12.74
CA ASP A 141 -2.35 12.97 -11.47
C ASP A 141 -2.16 11.44 -11.36
N TYR A 142 -0.93 11.05 -11.00
CA TYR A 142 -0.52 9.66 -10.80
C TYR A 142 -0.72 9.20 -9.35
N HIS A 143 -1.00 10.13 -8.43
CA HIS A 143 -1.28 9.83 -7.04
C HIS A 143 -2.74 10.19 -6.72
N THR A 144 -3.51 9.20 -6.31
CA THR A 144 -4.89 9.38 -5.86
C THR A 144 -5.08 8.73 -4.52
N TRP A 145 -5.79 9.40 -3.62
CA TRP A 145 -6.19 8.85 -2.32
C TRP A 145 -7.70 8.95 -2.14
N SER A 146 -8.26 8.20 -1.21
CA SER A 146 -9.70 8.18 -0.93
C SER A 146 -9.94 7.89 0.54
N GLY A 147 -11.00 8.44 1.12
CA GLY A 147 -11.38 8.21 2.51
C GLY A 147 -12.87 7.94 2.69
N LEU A 148 -13.32 7.97 3.95
CA LEU A 148 -14.75 7.82 4.27
C LEU A 148 -15.42 9.20 4.33
N HIS A 149 -16.31 9.45 3.38
CA HIS A 149 -16.99 10.74 3.25
C HIS A 149 -18.51 10.58 3.15
N ASP A 150 -19.25 11.57 3.61
CA ASP A 150 -20.65 11.75 3.21
C ASP A 150 -20.71 12.08 1.71
N CYS A 151 -21.38 11.23 0.94
CA CYS A 151 -21.40 11.35 -0.52
C CYS A 151 -22.05 12.65 -1.01
N ARG A 152 -22.96 13.26 -0.22
CA ARG A 152 -23.76 14.42 -0.62
C ARG A 152 -23.07 15.73 -0.31
N GLN A 153 -22.55 15.87 0.90
CA GLN A 153 -21.96 17.08 1.46
C GLN A 153 -20.44 17.07 1.41
N LYS A 154 -19.82 15.93 1.03
CA LYS A 154 -18.36 15.73 0.96
C LYS A 154 -17.66 15.96 2.30
N ILE A 155 -18.37 15.71 3.41
CA ILE A 155 -17.84 15.82 4.76
C ILE A 155 -17.05 14.55 5.09
N VAL A 156 -15.85 14.69 5.62
CA VAL A 156 -15.06 13.57 6.17
C VAL A 156 -15.78 13.00 7.38
N ILE A 157 -16.09 11.71 7.36
CA ILE A 157 -16.77 11.02 8.47
C ILE A 157 -15.74 10.47 9.47
N SER A 158 -14.62 9.96 8.96
CA SER A 158 -13.53 9.42 9.76
C SER A 158 -12.21 9.54 9.00
N ASP A 159 -11.14 9.75 9.75
CA ASP A 159 -9.74 9.78 9.31
C ASP A 159 -9.01 8.44 9.55
N LEU A 160 -9.73 7.40 10.01
CA LEU A 160 -9.17 6.08 10.28
C LEU A 160 -8.90 5.24 9.02
N ILE A 161 -9.40 5.66 7.86
CA ILE A 161 -9.26 4.97 6.57
C ILE A 161 -8.62 5.87 5.52
N GLU A 162 -7.67 5.29 4.80
CA GLU A 162 -7.07 5.82 3.59
C GLU A 162 -6.65 4.68 2.65
#